data_AF-A0A0F4LQ97-F1
#
_entry.id   AF-A0A0F4LQ97-F1
#
_cell.length_a   1.000
_cell.length_b   1.000
_cell.length_c   1.000
_cell.angle_alpha   90.00
_cell.angle_beta   90.00
_cell.angle_gamma   90.00
#
_symmetry.space_group_name_H-M   'P 1'
#
loop_
_entity.id
_entity.type
_entity.pdbx_description
1 polymer ?
#
loop_
_entity_poly.entity_id
_entity_poly.type
_entity_poly.pdbx_seq_one_letter_code
_entity_poly.pdbx_strand_id
1 'polypeptide(L)'
;MNNNTYKINGEIKLEKIDQANRNVQNSKNPVPTFDVNMRVDNHTRNAILALARATADKRTASEMVSILAENFLAKMTPQSLEVYQDFLDMLEQKDKLKYKLKNK
;
A
#
# COMPACT_ATOMS: atom_id res chain seq x y z
N MET A 1 -29.56 -7.30 16.39
CA MET A 1 -29.14 -6.99 15.00
C MET A 1 -30.05 -5.88 14.52
N ASN A 2 -29.50 -4.69 14.23
CA ASN A 2 -30.31 -3.55 13.79
C ASN A 2 -30.52 -3.65 12.27
N ASN A 3 -31.69 -4.13 11.88
CA ASN A 3 -32.10 -4.17 10.48
C ASN A 3 -32.76 -2.84 10.10
N ASN A 4 -31.96 -1.88 9.65
CA ASN A 4 -32.50 -0.66 9.09
C ASN A 4 -33.08 -0.96 7.70
N THR A 5 -34.36 -0.62 7.52
CA THR A 5 -35.08 -0.75 6.24
C THR A 5 -35.18 0.64 5.61
N TYR A 6 -34.68 0.79 4.38
CA TYR A 6 -34.72 2.08 3.66
C TYR A 6 -35.62 1.96 2.42
N LYS A 7 -36.49 2.95 2.21
CA LYS A 7 -37.34 3.07 1.02
C LYS A 7 -36.74 4.14 0.10
N ILE A 8 -36.40 3.75 -1.14
CA ILE A 8 -35.80 4.63 -2.14
C ILE A 8 -36.88 5.02 -3.15
N ASN A 9 -37.13 6.31 -3.32
CA ASN A 9 -38.12 6.84 -4.27
C ASN A 9 -37.45 7.73 -5.33
N GLY A 10 -36.34 7.26 -5.92
CA GLY A 10 -35.58 7.99 -6.94
C GLY A 10 -34.53 7.10 -7.61
N GLU A 11 -34.02 7.55 -8.76
CA GLU A 11 -33.02 6.82 -9.53
C GLU A 11 -31.65 6.90 -8.85
N ILE A 12 -31.10 5.76 -8.42
CA ILE A 12 -29.74 5.69 -7.86
C ILE A 12 -28.77 5.36 -9.00
N LYS A 13 -27.87 6.30 -9.31
CA LYS A 13 -26.69 6.02 -10.13
C LYS A 13 -25.53 5.65 -9.23
N LEU A 14 -25.16 4.37 -9.26
CA LEU A 14 -23.97 3.86 -8.60
C LEU A 14 -22.82 3.92 -9.61
N GLU A 15 -21.84 4.78 -9.34
CA GLU A 15 -20.60 4.76 -10.11
C GLU A 15 -19.69 3.65 -9.59
N LYS A 16 -19.23 2.80 -10.51
CA LYS A 16 -18.24 1.76 -10.21
C LYS A 16 -16.92 2.46 -9.91
N ILE A 17 -16.53 2.49 -8.65
CA ILE A 17 -15.19 2.91 -8.27
C ILE A 17 -14.26 1.75 -8.60
N ASP A 18 -13.52 1.85 -9.70
CA ASP A 18 -12.44 0.91 -9.96
C ASP A 18 -11.41 1.04 -8.82
N GLN A 19 -11.17 -0.07 -8.11
CA GLN A 19 -10.25 -0.13 -6.96
C GLN A 19 -8.81 0.26 -7.31
N ALA A 20 -8.48 0.42 -8.60
CA ALA A 20 -7.18 0.90 -9.08
C ALA A 20 -6.91 2.39 -8.79
N ASN A 21 -7.92 3.19 -8.41
CA ASN A 21 -7.78 4.65 -8.27
C ASN A 21 -7.71 5.17 -6.82
N ARG A 22 -7.61 4.30 -5.80
CA ARG A 22 -7.49 4.76 -4.40
C ARG A 22 -6.09 5.16 -3.95
N ASN A 23 -5.05 5.04 -4.79
CA ASN A 23 -3.68 5.43 -4.44
C ASN A 23 -3.02 6.43 -5.41
N VAL A 24 -3.78 7.13 -6.24
CA VAL A 24 -3.24 8.26 -7.02
C VAL A 24 -3.79 9.55 -6.46
N GLN A 25 -3.41 9.85 -5.22
CA GLN A 25 -3.49 11.22 -4.77
C GLN A 25 -2.62 12.08 -5.71
N ASN A 26 -3.28 13.09 -6.28
CA ASN A 26 -2.72 14.23 -6.98
C ASN A 26 -1.44 14.77 -6.33
N SER A 27 -0.29 14.20 -6.68
CA SER A 27 0.98 14.89 -6.58
C SER A 27 1.48 15.08 -8.01
N LYS A 28 1.57 16.33 -8.47
CA LYS A 28 2.07 16.72 -9.81
C LYS A 28 3.55 16.35 -10.04
N ASN A 29 4.12 15.46 -9.22
CA ASN A 29 5.49 14.99 -9.28
C ASN A 29 5.55 13.57 -8.68
N PRO A 30 5.41 12.51 -9.49
CA PRO A 30 5.53 11.13 -9.01
C PRO A 30 6.85 10.95 -8.26
N VAL A 31 6.79 10.25 -7.12
CA VAL A 31 8.00 9.86 -6.38
C VAL A 31 8.75 8.86 -7.26
N PRO A 32 10.05 9.05 -7.52
CA PRO A 32 10.82 8.13 -8.35
C PRO A 32 10.85 6.74 -7.71
N THR A 33 10.37 5.73 -8.46
CA THR A 33 10.43 4.33 -8.06
C THR A 33 11.74 3.72 -8.57
N PHE A 34 12.48 3.05 -7.71
CA PHE A 34 13.71 2.33 -8.05
C PHE A 34 13.87 1.12 -7.14
N ASP A 35 14.54 0.07 -7.63
CA ASP A 35 14.76 -1.14 -6.86
C ASP A 35 15.64 -0.88 -5.63
N VAL A 36 15.18 -1.34 -4.48
CA VAL A 36 15.90 -1.25 -3.20
C VAL A 36 16.11 -2.63 -2.60
N ASN A 37 17.29 -2.83 -2.00
CA ASN A 37 17.60 -4.06 -1.29
C ASN A 37 17.41 -3.86 0.21
N MET A 38 16.59 -4.71 0.84
CA MET A 38 16.45 -4.81 2.29
C MET A 38 17.16 -6.06 2.79
N ARG A 39 18.04 -5.92 3.80
CA ARG A 39 18.67 -7.06 4.46
C ARG A 39 17.74 -7.54 5.58
N VAL A 40 17.46 -8.84 5.58
CA VAL A 40 16.66 -9.54 6.59
C VAL A 40 17.39 -10.80 7.01
N ASP A 41 17.02 -11.37 8.16
CA ASP A 41 17.54 -12.67 8.58
C ASP A 41 17.00 -13.82 7.70
N ASN A 42 17.65 -14.98 7.82
CA ASN A 42 17.33 -16.17 7.05
C ASN A 42 15.91 -16.70 7.32
N HIS A 43 15.40 -16.60 8.56
CA HIS A 43 14.05 -17.05 8.91
C HIS A 43 13.00 -16.17 8.25
N THR A 44 13.13 -14.85 8.33
CA THR A 44 12.25 -13.89 7.67
C THR A 44 12.23 -14.09 6.16
N ARG A 45 13.41 -14.23 5.53
CA ARG A 45 13.51 -14.53 4.09
C ARG A 45 12.77 -15.81 3.72
N ASN A 46 13.00 -16.90 4.46
CA ASN A 46 12.38 -18.19 4.15
C ASN A 46 10.87 -18.16 4.38
N ALA A 47 10.38 -17.43 5.38
CA ALA A 47 8.95 -17.23 5.62
C ALA A 47 8.27 -16.49 4.46
N ILE A 48 8.88 -15.40 3.98
CA ILE A 48 8.38 -14.64 2.81
C ILE A 48 8.33 -15.54 1.58
N LEU A 49 9.39 -16.32 1.33
CA LEU A 49 9.44 -17.23 0.17
C LEU A 49 8.39 -18.35 0.28
N ALA A 50 8.19 -18.92 1.46
CA ALA A 50 7.17 -19.93 1.68
C ALA A 50 5.76 -19.37 1.44
N LEU A 51 5.46 -18.19 1.97
CA LEU A 51 4.19 -17.50 1.74
C LEU A 51 3.96 -17.21 0.25
N ALA A 52 4.97 -16.65 -0.42
CA ALA A 52 4.91 -16.35 -1.85
C ALA A 52 4.56 -17.59 -2.70
N ARG A 53 5.09 -18.77 -2.33
CA ARG A 53 4.81 -20.05 -2.99
C ARG A 53 3.47 -20.67 -2.62
N ALA A 54 2.98 -20.45 -1.40
CA ALA A 54 1.73 -21.01 -0.90
C ALA A 54 0.50 -20.31 -1.49
N THR A 55 0.65 -19.06 -1.96
CA THR A 55 -0.44 -18.35 -2.64
C THR A 55 -0.71 -18.88 -4.05
N ALA A 56 -1.99 -18.99 -4.42
CA ALA A 56 -2.44 -19.56 -5.69
C ALA A 56 -1.83 -18.87 -6.93
N ASP A 57 -1.55 -17.57 -6.82
CA ASP A 57 -1.06 -16.75 -7.92
C ASP A 57 0.47 -16.79 -8.10
N LYS A 58 1.20 -17.58 -7.30
CA LYS A 58 2.68 -17.65 -7.32
C LYS A 58 3.34 -16.26 -7.36
N ARG A 59 3.09 -15.47 -6.32
CA ARG A 59 3.66 -14.11 -6.15
C ARG A 59 5.18 -14.15 -6.06
N THR A 60 5.84 -13.08 -6.48
CA THR A 60 7.25 -12.83 -6.15
C THR A 60 7.42 -12.48 -4.68
N ALA A 61 8.64 -12.60 -4.15
CA ALA A 61 8.94 -12.20 -2.78
C ALA A 61 8.66 -10.71 -2.53
N SER A 62 8.91 -9.86 -3.54
CA SER A 62 8.65 -8.42 -3.45
C SER A 62 7.15 -8.13 -3.34
N GLU A 63 6.32 -8.74 -4.19
CA GLU A 63 4.87 -8.61 -4.11
C GLU A 63 4.33 -9.12 -2.77
N MET A 64 4.88 -10.23 -2.26
CA MET A 64 4.48 -10.75 -0.94
C MET A 64 4.80 -9.77 0.18
N VAL A 65 5.95 -9.09 0.14
CA VAL A 65 6.28 -8.04 1.12
C VAL A 65 5.29 -6.88 1.04
N SER A 66 4.93 -6.41 -0.15
CA SER A 66 3.91 -5.37 -0.34
C SER A 66 2.56 -5.78 0.26
N ILE A 67 2.11 -7.01 -0.04
CA ILE A 67 0.86 -7.57 0.51
C ILE A 67 0.91 -7.65 2.04
N LEU A 68 2.04 -8.06 2.62
CA LEU A 68 2.19 -8.14 4.09
C LEU A 68 2.13 -6.75 4.72
N ALA A 69 2.73 -5.74 4.09
CA ALA A 69 2.64 -4.35 4.54
C ALA A 69 1.19 -3.85 4.51
N GLU A 70 0.49 -4.02 3.39
CA GLU A 70 -0.92 -3.63 3.24
C GLU A 70 -1.83 -4.33 4.26
N ASN A 71 -1.64 -5.63 4.48
CA ASN A 71 -2.38 -6.40 5.47
C ASN A 71 -2.12 -5.94 6.91
N PHE A 72 -0.91 -5.47 7.21
CA PHE A 72 -0.58 -4.93 8.51
C PHE A 72 -1.23 -3.55 8.71
N LEU A 73 -1.16 -2.67 7.70
CA LEU A 73 -1.82 -1.36 7.70
C LEU A 73 -3.33 -1.46 7.91
N ALA A 74 -3.98 -2.45 7.28
CA ALA A 74 -5.42 -2.69 7.42
C ALA A 74 -5.85 -3.02 8.87
N LYS A 75 -4.91 -3.39 9.75
CA LYS A 75 -5.17 -3.73 11.16
C LYS A 75 -4.80 -2.59 12.12
N MET A 76 -4.22 -1.50 11.62
CA MET A 76 -3.83 -0.38 12.46
C MET A 76 -5.04 0.43 12.95
N THR A 77 -4.88 1.06 14.11
CA THR A 77 -5.82 2.08 14.56
C THR A 77 -5.68 3.34 13.69
N PRO A 78 -6.71 4.19 13.59
CA PRO A 78 -6.63 5.44 12.84
C PRO A 78 -5.44 6.32 13.27
N GLN A 79 -5.19 6.40 14.59
CA GLN A 79 -4.07 7.17 15.14
C GLN A 79 -2.71 6.63 14.68
N SER A 80 -2.51 5.31 14.71
CA SER A 80 -1.25 4.71 14.26
C SER A 80 -1.06 4.84 12.76
N LEU A 81 -2.15 4.81 11.99
CA LEU A 81 -2.12 4.98 10.54
C LEU A 81 -1.72 6.41 10.15
N GLU A 82 -2.21 7.42 10.87
CA GLU A 82 -1.80 8.83 10.67
C GLU A 82 -0.30 9.00 10.90
N VAL A 83 0.21 8.49 12.02
CA VAL A 83 1.65 8.52 12.33
C VAL A 83 2.46 7.78 11.25
N TYR A 84 1.98 6.61 10.79
CA TYR A 84 2.62 5.88 9.70
C TYR A 84 2.71 6.72 8.41
N GLN A 85 1.62 7.41 8.04
CA GLN A 85 1.57 8.22 6.82
C GLN A 85 2.55 9.40 6.90
N ASP A 86 2.60 10.10 8.04
CA ASP A 86 3.54 11.21 8.24
C ASP A 86 5.01 10.76 8.07
N PHE A 87 5.36 9.61 8.62
CA PHE A 87 6.70 9.03 8.48
C PHE A 87 6.98 8.57 7.04
N LEU A 88 6.00 7.97 6.37
CA LEU A 88 6.14 7.54 4.98
C LEU A 88 6.41 8.74 4.07
N ASP A 89 5.60 9.80 4.18
CA ASP A 89 5.72 11.02 3.39
C ASP A 89 7.10 11.67 3.57
N MET A 90 7.61 11.72 4.80
CA MET A 90 8.95 12.22 5.10
C MET A 90 10.04 11.41 4.38
N LEU A 91 9.94 10.08 4.39
CA LEU A 91 10.91 9.20 3.73
C LEU A 91 10.88 9.36 2.20
N GLU A 92 9.70 9.43 1.61
CA GLU A 92 9.53 9.63 0.17
C GLU A 92 10.05 10.99 -0.30
N GLN A 93 9.82 12.06 0.48
CA GLN A 93 10.38 13.38 0.20
C GLN A 93 11.91 13.34 0.24
N LYS A 94 12.50 12.68 1.23
CA LYS A 94 13.96 12.49 1.32
C LYS A 94 14.52 11.78 0.10
N ASP A 95 13.88 10.71 -0.35
CA ASP A 95 14.33 9.94 -1.52
C ASP A 95 14.19 10.73 -2.82
N LYS A 96 13.10 11.50 -2.96
CA LYS A 96 12.90 12.43 -4.08
C LYS A 96 13.97 13.52 -4.14
N LEU A 97 14.34 14.09 -3.00
CA LEU A 97 15.42 15.08 -2.92
C LEU A 97 16.77 14.45 -3.32
N LYS A 98 17.08 13.27 -2.78
CA LYS A 98 18.31 12.53 -3.09
C LYS A 98 18.39 12.18 -4.59
N TYR A 99 17.29 11.77 -5.19
CA TYR A 99 17.21 11.49 -6.62
C TYR A 99 17.47 12.74 -7.46
N LYS A 100 16.84 13.87 -7.11
CA LYS A 100 17.08 15.16 -7.79
C LYS A 100 18.53 15.63 -7.69
N LEU A 101 19.21 15.38 -6.56
CA LEU A 101 20.61 15.76 -6.38
C LEU A 101 21.58 14.89 -7.18
N LYS A 102 21.28 13.61 -7.36
CA LYS A 102 22.14 12.67 -8.11
C LYS A 102 22.03 12.82 -9.63
N ASN A 103 20.89 13.32 -10.11
CA ASN A 103 20.59 13.45 -11.55
C ASN A 103 20.62 14.91 -12.02
N LYS A 104 21.35 15.77 -11.32
CA LYS A 104 21.75 17.12 -11.72
C LYS A 104 23.20 17.08 -12.17
#